data_AF-A0A519EJ33-F1
#
_entry.id   AF-A0A519EJ33-F1
#
_cell.length_a   1.000
_cell.length_b   1.000
_cell.length_c   1.000
_cell.angle_alpha   90.00
_cell.angle_beta   90.00
_cell.angle_gamma   90.00
#
_symmetry.space_group_name_H-M   'P 1'
#
loop_
_entity.id
_entity.type
_entity.pdbx_description
1 polymer ?
#
loop_
_entity_poly.entity_id
_entity_poly.type
_entity_poly.pdbx_seq_one_letter_code
_entity_poly.pdbx_strand_id
1 'polypeptide(L)'
;MGMLRRAWFQIHWFIGITAGTVLVVIGLSGATLSFREEIVDALNPGLSHPGAAPGAVALQPPALLAALEAKLDGRRVNALTVFADTGRAARANLAPLPGQARGETRGVDPYTGALLPEQRGDAFFEFVERLHRWLLLPRDDGKAVTGTLAVGLLVLALSGLYLRWPRRPLAWRAWVRLDFGLSGRAFLWNLHAVVGTVALVAYLVSSATGIYWGF
;
A
#
# COMPACT_ATOMS: atom_id res chain seq x y z
N MET A 1 -32.06 24.64 -4.46
CA MET A 1 -30.79 24.00 -4.87
C MET A 1 -30.64 24.20 -6.38
N GLY A 2 -29.62 24.94 -6.82
CA GLY A 2 -29.42 25.24 -8.25
C GLY A 2 -29.27 23.97 -9.10
N MET A 3 -29.60 24.04 -10.39
CA MET A 3 -29.59 22.87 -11.30
C MET A 3 -28.22 22.18 -11.35
N LEU A 4 -27.13 22.96 -11.36
CA LEU A 4 -25.75 22.45 -11.35
C LEU A 4 -25.41 21.63 -10.10
N ARG A 5 -25.82 22.09 -8.91
CA ARG A 5 -25.58 21.37 -7.64
C ARG A 5 -26.35 20.05 -7.59
N ARG A 6 -27.55 20.00 -8.19
CA ARG A 6 -28.33 18.76 -8.33
C ARG A 6 -27.63 17.77 -9.27
N ALA A 7 -27.15 18.22 -10.42
CA ALA A 7 -26.41 17.36 -11.36
C ALA A 7 -25.16 16.74 -10.71
N TRP A 8 -24.34 17.57 -10.06
CA TRP A 8 -23.15 17.08 -9.33
C TRP A 8 -23.50 16.10 -8.22
N PHE A 9 -24.59 16.32 -7.49
CA PHE A 9 -25.04 15.38 -6.47
C PHE A 9 -25.38 14.01 -7.07
N GLN A 10 -26.09 13.97 -8.21
CA GLN A 10 -26.42 12.71 -8.88
C GLN A 10 -25.17 11.99 -9.39
N ILE A 11 -24.24 12.71 -10.02
CA ILE A 11 -22.97 12.16 -10.50
C ILE A 11 -22.14 11.63 -9.34
N HIS A 12 -21.98 12.42 -8.27
CA HIS A 12 -21.20 12.04 -7.09
C HIS A 12 -21.78 10.79 -6.43
N TRP A 13 -23.09 10.73 -6.22
CA TRP A 13 -23.73 9.55 -5.63
C TRP A 13 -23.62 8.32 -6.54
N PHE A 14 -23.83 8.47 -7.85
CA PHE A 14 -23.76 7.36 -8.81
C PHE A 14 -22.35 6.77 -8.88
N ILE A 15 -21.33 7.62 -9.06
CA ILE A 15 -19.94 7.18 -9.05
C ILE A 15 -19.55 6.64 -7.66
N GLY A 16 -20.00 7.31 -6.60
CA GLY A 16 -19.69 6.97 -5.22
C GLY A 16 -20.21 5.61 -4.79
N ILE A 17 -21.36 5.16 -5.30
CA ILE A 17 -21.88 3.82 -4.98
C ILE A 17 -21.33 2.74 -5.91
N THR A 18 -21.06 3.08 -7.18
CA THR A 18 -20.54 2.13 -8.19
C THR A 18 -19.03 1.97 -8.05
N ALA A 19 -18.26 2.92 -8.56
CA ALA A 19 -16.79 2.93 -8.49
C ALA A 19 -16.29 2.93 -7.04
N GLY A 20 -17.02 3.57 -6.12
CA GLY A 20 -16.68 3.57 -4.69
C GLY A 20 -16.58 2.18 -4.07
N THR A 21 -17.38 1.21 -4.53
CA THR A 21 -17.30 -0.18 -4.03
C THR A 21 -15.95 -0.82 -4.39
N VAL A 22 -15.47 -0.61 -5.61
CA VAL A 22 -14.14 -1.09 -6.04
C VAL A 22 -13.03 -0.32 -5.32
N LEU A 23 -13.19 1.00 -5.17
CA LEU A 23 -12.24 1.84 -4.45
C LEU A 23 -12.09 1.45 -2.97
N VAL A 24 -13.14 0.91 -2.32
CA VAL A 24 -13.03 0.36 -0.97
C VAL A 24 -12.09 -0.84 -0.95
N VAL A 25 -12.17 -1.76 -1.91
CA VAL A 25 -11.27 -2.92 -2.00
C VAL A 25 -9.83 -2.46 -2.25
N ILE A 26 -9.63 -1.47 -3.13
CA ILE A 26 -8.31 -0.88 -3.39
C ILE A 26 -7.78 -0.19 -2.12
N GLY A 27 -8.61 0.57 -1.41
CA GLY A 27 -8.23 1.25 -0.17
C GLY A 27 -7.83 0.27 0.94
N LEU A 28 -8.61 -0.80 1.13
CA LEU A 28 -8.32 -1.85 2.12
C LEU A 28 -7.06 -2.65 1.78
N SER A 29 -6.84 -2.99 0.51
CA SER A 29 -5.60 -3.64 0.09
C SER A 29 -4.38 -2.72 0.26
N GLY A 30 -4.52 -1.42 -0.01
CA GLY A 30 -3.46 -0.43 0.24
C GLY A 30 -3.12 -0.28 1.72
N ALA A 31 -4.15 -0.19 2.57
CA ALA A 31 -3.98 -0.17 4.02
C ALA A 31 -3.35 -1.47 4.54
N THR A 32 -3.66 -2.61 3.94
CA THR A 32 -3.01 -3.89 4.32
C THR A 32 -1.52 -3.86 3.94
N LEU A 33 -1.18 -3.34 2.76
CA LEU A 33 0.22 -3.23 2.30
C LEU A 33 1.06 -2.27 3.13
N SER A 34 0.47 -1.23 3.73
CA SER A 34 1.23 -0.29 4.58
C SER A 34 1.74 -0.93 5.86
N PHE A 35 1.18 -2.07 6.28
CA PHE A 35 1.63 -2.85 7.44
C PHE A 35 2.38 -4.13 7.06
N ARG A 36 2.87 -4.24 5.80
CA ARG A 36 3.53 -5.45 5.31
C ARG A 36 4.71 -5.84 6.19
N GLU A 37 5.58 -4.89 6.53
CA GLU A 37 6.81 -5.19 7.27
C GLU A 37 6.49 -5.72 8.67
N GLU A 38 5.60 -5.05 9.39
CA GLU A 38 5.18 -5.44 10.74
C GLU A 38 4.51 -6.81 10.77
N ILE A 39 3.65 -7.10 9.79
CA ILE A 39 2.96 -8.38 9.69
C ILE A 39 3.95 -9.49 9.30
N VAL A 40 4.81 -9.26 8.32
CA VAL A 40 5.82 -10.26 7.91
C VAL A 40 6.79 -10.54 9.06
N ASP A 41 7.27 -9.52 9.75
CA ASP A 41 8.15 -9.68 10.91
C ASP A 41 7.45 -10.47 12.03
N ALA A 42 6.18 -10.18 12.32
CA ALA A 42 5.39 -10.92 13.31
C ALA A 42 5.16 -12.39 12.92
N LEU A 43 5.01 -12.70 11.63
CA LEU A 43 4.84 -14.08 11.13
C LEU A 43 6.15 -14.87 11.10
N ASN A 44 7.29 -14.17 11.15
CA ASN A 44 8.63 -14.73 10.94
C ASN A 44 9.58 -14.35 12.09
N PRO A 45 9.24 -14.70 13.35
CA PRO A 45 10.06 -14.34 14.49
C PRO A 45 11.47 -14.93 14.36
N GLY A 46 12.49 -14.08 14.51
CA GLY A 46 13.90 -14.46 14.42
C GLY A 46 14.47 -14.53 12.99
N LEU A 47 13.67 -14.33 11.94
CA LEU A 47 14.20 -14.19 10.57
C LEU A 47 14.67 -12.76 10.29
N SER A 48 14.02 -11.76 10.87
CA SER A 48 14.42 -10.35 10.70
C SER A 48 15.66 -10.01 11.53
N HIS A 49 15.84 -10.69 12.67
CA HIS A 49 17.04 -10.64 13.51
C HIS A 49 17.53 -12.06 13.81
N PRO A 50 18.26 -12.70 12.89
CA PRO A 50 18.89 -13.98 13.17
C PRO A 50 19.88 -13.80 14.32
N GLY A 51 19.71 -14.60 15.38
CA GLY A 51 20.49 -14.47 16.60
C GLY A 51 22.00 -14.56 16.32
N ALA A 52 22.77 -13.62 16.89
CA ALA A 52 24.22 -13.63 16.79
C ALA A 52 24.82 -14.65 17.76
N ALA A 53 25.82 -15.41 17.33
CA ALA A 53 26.67 -16.13 18.28
C ALA A 53 27.42 -15.12 19.17
N PRO A 54 27.77 -15.46 20.42
CA PRO A 54 28.52 -14.57 21.30
C PRO A 54 29.83 -14.11 20.64
N GLY A 55 30.01 -12.79 20.48
CA GLY A 55 31.19 -12.19 19.83
C GLY A 55 31.15 -12.16 18.30
N ALA A 56 30.06 -12.60 17.66
CA ALA A 56 29.91 -12.51 16.21
C ALA A 56 29.74 -11.04 15.78
N VAL A 57 30.56 -10.63 14.82
CA VAL A 57 30.48 -9.32 14.17
C VAL A 57 29.83 -9.52 12.80
N ALA A 58 28.84 -8.69 12.49
CA ALA A 58 28.18 -8.73 11.19
C ALA A 58 29.20 -8.48 10.05
N LEU A 59 29.09 -9.26 8.98
CA LEU A 59 29.96 -9.13 7.82
C LEU A 59 29.70 -7.80 7.10
N GLN A 60 30.78 -7.17 6.66
CA GLN A 60 30.68 -5.99 5.80
C GLN A 60 30.10 -6.37 4.43
N PRO A 61 29.39 -5.45 3.73
CA PRO A 61 28.69 -5.78 2.48
C PRO A 61 29.53 -6.55 1.44
N PRO A 62 30.82 -6.22 1.19
CA PRO A 62 31.64 -7.00 0.26
C PRO A 62 31.90 -8.44 0.72
N ALA A 63 32.16 -8.64 2.01
CA ALA A 63 32.39 -9.97 2.58
C ALA A 63 31.10 -10.79 2.64
N LEU A 64 29.97 -10.15 2.92
CA LEU A 64 28.66 -10.77 2.92
C LEU A 64 28.26 -11.24 1.51
N LEU A 65 28.52 -10.41 0.49
CA LEU A 65 28.28 -10.77 -0.90
C LEU A 65 29.14 -11.97 -1.31
N ALA A 66 30.44 -11.96 -1.01
CA ALA A 66 31.31 -13.09 -1.32
C ALA A 66 30.89 -14.39 -0.61
N ALA A 67 30.50 -14.30 0.67
CA ALA A 67 29.99 -15.44 1.44
C ALA A 67 28.66 -15.99 0.88
N LEU A 68 27.80 -15.11 0.38
CA LEU A 68 26.54 -15.48 -0.27
C LEU A 68 26.79 -16.12 -1.63
N GLU A 69 27.62 -15.51 -2.48
CA GLU A 69 27.96 -16.03 -3.82
C GLU A 69 28.64 -17.40 -3.75
N ALA A 70 29.50 -17.63 -2.75
CA ALA A 70 30.12 -18.94 -2.52
C ALA A 70 29.10 -20.06 -2.20
N LYS A 71 27.90 -19.70 -1.74
CA LYS A 71 26.81 -20.63 -1.42
C LYS A 71 25.73 -20.69 -2.50
N LEU A 72 25.80 -19.82 -3.50
CA LEU A 72 24.89 -19.80 -4.63
C LEU A 72 25.57 -20.56 -5.77
N ASP A 73 25.07 -21.76 -6.09
CA ASP A 73 25.58 -22.65 -7.16
C ASP A 73 25.49 -22.01 -8.57
N GLY A 74 26.29 -20.98 -8.83
CA GLY A 74 26.29 -20.20 -10.07
C GLY A 74 25.13 -19.19 -10.22
N ARG A 75 24.26 -19.02 -9.21
CA ARG A 75 23.16 -18.04 -9.26
C ARG A 75 23.68 -16.64 -8.94
N ARG A 76 23.40 -15.65 -9.79
CA ARG A 76 23.85 -14.26 -9.59
C ARG A 76 23.00 -13.53 -8.57
N VAL A 77 23.64 -12.66 -7.78
CA VAL A 77 22.99 -11.68 -6.91
C VAL A 77 22.85 -10.37 -7.69
N ASN A 78 21.62 -9.93 -7.94
CA ASN A 78 21.35 -8.66 -8.64
C ASN A 78 21.48 -7.45 -7.72
N ALA A 79 21.06 -7.59 -6.46
CA ALA A 79 21.14 -6.54 -5.46
C ALA A 79 21.24 -7.14 -4.06
N LEU A 80 22.04 -6.52 -3.20
CA LEU A 80 22.14 -6.83 -1.77
C LEU A 80 21.75 -5.58 -0.99
N THR A 81 20.70 -5.69 -0.17
CA THR A 81 20.24 -4.62 0.73
C THR A 81 20.71 -4.96 2.14
N VAL A 82 21.57 -4.11 2.69
CA VAL A 82 22.06 -4.20 4.07
C VAL A 82 21.43 -3.06 4.86
N PHE A 83 20.93 -3.36 6.06
CA PHE A 83 20.30 -2.37 6.93
C PHE A 83 21.31 -1.81 7.92
N ALA A 84 21.12 -0.55 8.33
CA ALA A 84 21.98 0.10 9.33
C ALA A 84 21.82 -0.51 10.74
N ASP A 85 20.70 -1.19 10.99
CA ASP A 85 20.43 -1.88 12.25
C ASP A 85 21.29 -3.14 12.37
N THR A 86 22.15 -3.16 13.39
CA THR A 86 23.10 -4.25 13.62
C THR A 86 22.37 -5.53 13.98
N GLY A 87 22.56 -6.57 13.16
CA GLY A 87 21.92 -7.88 13.36
C GLY A 87 20.59 -8.05 12.63
N ARG A 88 20.12 -7.04 11.89
CA ARG A 88 19.01 -7.24 10.96
C ARG A 88 19.47 -8.06 9.75
N ALA A 89 18.67 -9.04 9.33
CA ALA A 89 18.93 -9.82 8.14
C ALA A 89 19.04 -8.93 6.90
N ALA A 90 20.09 -9.16 6.11
CA ALA A 90 20.20 -8.53 4.80
C ALA A 90 19.19 -9.16 3.83
N ARG A 91 18.85 -8.46 2.74
CA ARG A 91 17.99 -9.00 1.67
C ARG A 91 18.79 -9.11 0.38
N ALA A 92 18.81 -10.29 -0.22
CA ALA A 92 19.42 -10.52 -1.52
C ALA A 92 18.34 -10.72 -2.58
N ASN A 93 18.38 -9.91 -3.64
CA ASN A 93 17.63 -10.11 -4.86
C ASN A 93 18.46 -11.01 -5.79
N LEU A 94 18.01 -12.24 -5.98
CA LEU A 94 18.67 -13.25 -6.79
C LEU A 94 18.14 -13.20 -8.23
N ALA A 95 19.02 -13.45 -9.19
CA ALA A 95 18.62 -13.56 -10.59
C ALA A 95 17.53 -14.63 -10.77
N PRO A 96 16.59 -14.42 -11.73
CA PRO A 96 15.56 -15.40 -12.02
C PRO A 96 16.17 -16.75 -12.40
N LEU A 97 15.54 -17.83 -11.97
CA LEU A 97 15.85 -19.16 -12.51
C LEU A 97 15.43 -19.24 -13.99
N PRO A 98 16.05 -20.12 -14.80
CA PRO A 98 15.63 -20.35 -16.18
C PRO A 98 14.12 -20.64 -16.26
N GLY A 99 13.38 -19.83 -17.02
CA GLY A 99 11.92 -19.93 -17.16
C GLY A 99 11.10 -19.05 -16.20
N GLN A 100 11.72 -18.30 -15.29
CA GLN A 100 11.04 -17.34 -14.42
C GLN A 100 11.25 -15.90 -14.91
N ALA A 101 10.17 -15.10 -14.92
CA ALA A 101 10.23 -13.70 -15.33
C ALA A 101 10.75 -12.75 -14.23
N ARG A 102 10.76 -13.20 -12.97
CA ARG A 102 11.17 -12.40 -11.81
C ARG A 102 12.21 -13.13 -10.97
N GLY A 103 13.15 -12.34 -10.45
CA GLY A 103 14.11 -12.78 -9.46
C GLY A 103 13.46 -13.01 -8.10
N GLU A 104 14.14 -13.80 -7.28
CA GLU A 104 13.69 -14.17 -5.95
C GLU A 104 14.36 -13.27 -4.91
N THR A 105 13.61 -12.74 -3.94
CA THR A 105 14.21 -12.00 -2.81
C THR A 105 14.25 -12.90 -1.58
N ARG A 106 15.44 -13.15 -1.03
CA ARG A 106 15.60 -13.95 0.19
C ARG A 106 16.34 -13.17 1.27
N GLY A 107 16.01 -13.46 2.52
CA GLY A 107 16.78 -13.01 3.67
C GLY A 107 18.16 -13.68 3.69
N VAL A 108 19.16 -12.96 4.18
CA VAL A 108 20.54 -13.43 4.33
C VAL A 108 20.97 -13.13 5.76
N ASP A 109 21.51 -14.16 6.42
CA ASP A 109 22.12 -14.03 7.72
C ASP A 109 23.33 -13.08 7.63
N PRO A 110 23.34 -11.95 8.36
CA PRO A 110 24.39 -10.95 8.26
C PRO A 110 25.72 -11.41 8.87
N TYR A 111 25.72 -12.49 9.66
CA TYR A 111 26.92 -13.05 10.30
C TYR A 111 27.55 -14.17 9.47
N THR A 112 26.72 -15.02 8.86
CA THR A 112 27.20 -16.23 8.17
C THR A 112 27.12 -16.14 6.64
N GLY A 113 26.39 -15.16 6.09
CA GLY A 113 26.05 -15.10 4.67
C GLY A 113 25.17 -16.25 4.19
N ALA A 114 24.56 -17.01 5.10
CA ALA A 114 23.62 -18.08 4.74
C ALA A 114 22.28 -17.50 4.27
N LEU A 115 21.67 -18.13 3.26
CA LEU A 115 20.29 -17.84 2.90
C LEU A 115 19.36 -18.28 4.03
N LEU A 116 18.50 -17.36 4.45
CA LEU A 116 17.45 -17.65 5.40
C LEU A 116 16.29 -18.39 4.71
N PRO A 117 15.48 -19.14 5.47
CA PRO A 117 14.23 -19.71 4.98
C PRO A 117 13.33 -18.69 4.31
N GLU A 118 12.45 -19.17 3.43
CA GLU A 118 11.44 -18.34 2.78
C GLU A 118 10.50 -17.74 3.83
N GLN A 119 10.20 -16.44 3.69
CA GLN A 119 9.36 -15.73 4.64
C GLN A 119 7.90 -16.14 4.45
N ARG A 120 7.22 -16.42 5.55
CA ARG A 120 5.77 -16.61 5.55
C ARG A 120 5.08 -15.29 5.24
N GLY A 121 4.07 -15.33 4.37
CA GLY A 121 3.26 -14.17 4.03
C GLY A 121 3.64 -13.48 2.72
N ASP A 122 4.80 -13.77 2.13
CA ASP A 122 5.23 -13.14 0.87
C ASP A 122 4.23 -13.35 -0.26
N ALA A 123 3.73 -14.58 -0.46
CA ALA A 123 2.72 -14.89 -1.46
C ALA A 123 1.38 -14.18 -1.22
N PHE A 124 0.96 -14.05 0.04
CA PHE A 124 -0.26 -13.31 0.39
C PHE A 124 -0.11 -11.84 0.03
N PHE A 125 1.01 -11.22 0.39
CA PHE A 125 1.21 -9.82 0.10
C PHE A 125 1.51 -9.54 -1.39
N GLU A 126 2.10 -10.48 -2.12
CA GLU A 126 2.18 -10.41 -3.58
C GLU A 126 0.77 -10.40 -4.20
N PHE A 127 -0.13 -11.25 -3.72
CA PHE A 127 -1.54 -11.25 -4.14
C PHE A 127 -2.21 -9.91 -3.83
N VAL A 128 -2.07 -9.40 -2.60
CA VAL A 128 -2.66 -8.11 -2.19
C VAL A 128 -2.09 -6.96 -3.02
N GLU A 129 -0.79 -6.97 -3.32
CA GLU A 129 -0.17 -5.96 -4.19
C GLU A 129 -0.74 -6.02 -5.61
N ARG A 130 -0.89 -7.22 -6.19
CA ARG A 130 -1.50 -7.39 -7.51
C ARG A 130 -2.95 -6.94 -7.53
N LEU A 131 -3.70 -7.17 -6.46
CA LEU A 131 -5.06 -6.68 -6.29
C LEU A 131 -5.10 -5.16 -6.21
N HIS A 132 -4.24 -4.55 -5.39
CA HIS A 132 -4.20 -3.10 -5.19
C HIS A 132 -3.77 -2.35 -6.45
N ARG A 133 -2.74 -2.83 -7.14
CA ARG A 133 -2.11 -2.12 -8.27
C ARG A 133 -2.78 -2.39 -9.61
N TRP A 134 -3.38 -3.57 -9.78
CA TRP A 134 -3.87 -4.04 -11.08
C TRP A 134 -5.24 -4.71 -11.02
N LEU A 135 -5.90 -4.76 -9.85
CA LEU A 135 -7.14 -5.52 -9.66
C LEU A 135 -7.05 -6.98 -10.13
N LEU A 136 -5.85 -7.58 -10.00
CA LEU A 136 -5.52 -8.92 -10.49
C LEU A 136 -5.57 -9.10 -12.01
N LEU A 137 -5.80 -8.03 -12.78
CA LEU A 137 -5.75 -8.01 -14.24
C LEU A 137 -4.31 -8.10 -14.76
N PRO A 138 -4.12 -8.39 -16.06
CA PRO A 138 -2.84 -8.16 -16.74
C PRO A 138 -2.33 -6.74 -16.49
N ARG A 139 -1.02 -6.58 -16.40
CA ARG A 139 -0.38 -5.35 -15.92
C ARG A 139 -0.83 -4.11 -16.67
N ASP A 140 -0.88 -4.17 -18.01
CA ASP A 140 -1.15 -3.00 -18.84
C ASP A 140 -2.62 -2.54 -18.68
N ASP A 141 -3.56 -3.47 -18.75
CA ASP A 141 -4.99 -3.20 -18.54
C ASP A 141 -5.26 -2.76 -17.09
N GLY A 142 -4.67 -3.47 -16.12
CA GLY A 142 -4.85 -3.21 -14.70
C GLY A 142 -4.33 -1.83 -14.29
N LYS A 143 -3.22 -1.36 -14.86
CA LYS A 143 -2.70 0.00 -14.64
C LYS A 143 -3.68 1.06 -15.15
N ALA A 144 -4.21 0.89 -16.36
CA ALA A 144 -5.16 1.83 -16.94
C ALA A 144 -6.47 1.89 -16.14
N VAL A 145 -7.00 0.74 -15.70
CA VAL A 145 -8.23 0.66 -14.89
C VAL A 145 -8.02 1.31 -13.52
N THR A 146 -6.96 0.96 -12.79
CA THR A 146 -6.69 1.53 -11.46
C THR A 146 -6.36 3.02 -11.53
N GLY A 147 -5.63 3.47 -12.55
CA GLY A 147 -5.39 4.89 -12.84
C GLY A 147 -6.70 5.66 -13.10
N THR A 148 -7.62 5.08 -13.87
CA THR A 148 -8.96 5.67 -14.11
C THR A 148 -9.78 5.75 -12.83
N LEU A 149 -9.74 4.71 -11.99
CA LEU A 149 -10.38 4.73 -10.67
C LEU A 149 -9.76 5.79 -9.75
N ALA A 150 -8.45 6.03 -9.83
CA ALA A 150 -7.79 7.11 -9.10
C ALA A 150 -8.26 8.50 -9.55
N VAL A 151 -8.43 8.72 -10.86
CA VAL A 151 -9.10 9.93 -11.39
C VAL A 151 -10.54 10.04 -10.86
N GLY A 152 -11.29 8.93 -10.86
CA GLY A 152 -12.64 8.87 -10.28
C GLY A 152 -12.66 9.27 -8.81
N LEU A 153 -11.70 8.79 -8.00
CA LEU A 153 -11.55 9.16 -6.60
C LEU A 153 -11.25 10.65 -6.44
N LEU A 154 -10.39 11.23 -7.30
CA LEU A 154 -10.12 12.68 -7.30
C LEU A 154 -11.39 13.49 -7.60
N VAL A 155 -12.15 13.09 -8.62
CA VAL A 155 -13.43 13.72 -8.97
C VAL A 155 -14.44 13.60 -7.82
N LEU A 156 -14.53 12.44 -7.17
CA LEU A 156 -15.37 12.23 -5.99
C LEU A 156 -14.95 13.14 -4.82
N ALA A 157 -13.65 13.23 -4.53
CA ALA A 157 -13.12 14.06 -3.46
C ALA A 157 -13.45 15.55 -3.67
N LEU A 158 -13.19 16.07 -4.88
CA LEU A 158 -13.45 17.47 -5.21
C LEU A 158 -14.95 17.80 -5.26
N SER A 159 -15.75 16.92 -5.89
CA SER A 159 -17.20 17.10 -5.94
C SER A 159 -17.84 16.97 -4.55
N GLY A 160 -17.36 16.07 -3.70
CA GLY A 160 -17.79 15.92 -2.31
C GLY A 160 -17.52 17.18 -1.49
N LEU A 161 -16.33 17.77 -1.63
CA LEU A 161 -15.98 19.05 -1.01
C LEU A 161 -16.90 20.19 -1.47
N TYR A 162 -17.15 20.29 -2.78
CA TYR A 162 -18.05 21.29 -3.35
C TYR A 162 -19.50 21.14 -2.86
N LEU A 163 -20.00 19.91 -2.80
CA LEU A 163 -21.35 19.61 -2.34
C LEU A 163 -21.53 19.86 -0.85
N ARG A 164 -20.51 19.57 -0.04
CA ARG A 164 -20.53 19.76 1.41
C ARG A 164 -20.32 21.21 1.85
N TRP A 165 -19.68 22.03 1.02
CA TRP A 165 -19.16 23.37 1.38
C TRP A 165 -20.04 24.12 2.40
N PRO A 166 -19.58 24.27 3.66
CA PRO A 166 -20.41 24.81 4.73
C PRO A 166 -20.61 26.32 4.57
N ARG A 167 -21.73 26.83 5.10
CA ARG A 167 -22.03 28.27 5.10
C ARG A 167 -21.01 29.12 5.86
N ARG A 168 -20.34 28.54 6.87
CA ARG A 168 -19.30 29.19 7.67
C ARG A 168 -17.99 28.39 7.56
N PRO A 169 -17.22 28.56 6.47
CA PRO A 169 -16.02 27.75 6.22
C PRO A 169 -14.91 27.98 7.26
N LEU A 170 -14.86 29.15 7.89
CA LEU A 170 -13.89 29.47 8.94
C LEU A 170 -14.18 28.77 10.29
N ALA A 171 -15.36 28.18 10.47
CA ALA A 171 -15.71 27.47 11.69
C ALA A 171 -15.29 26.00 11.57
N TRP A 172 -14.13 25.62 12.12
CA TRP A 172 -13.61 24.24 12.04
C TRP A 172 -14.62 23.17 12.51
N ARG A 173 -15.44 23.47 13.52
CA ARG A 173 -16.51 22.59 14.02
C ARG A 173 -17.56 22.26 12.96
N ALA A 174 -17.80 23.15 11.99
CA ALA A 174 -18.73 22.89 10.89
C ALA A 174 -18.23 21.76 9.98
N TRP A 175 -16.93 21.47 10.00
CA TRP A 175 -16.30 20.45 9.17
C TRP A 175 -16.16 19.09 9.87
N VAL A 176 -16.10 19.03 11.20
CA VAL A 176 -15.79 17.76 11.89
C VAL A 176 -16.81 17.32 12.93
N ARG A 177 -17.84 18.12 13.22
CA ARG A 177 -18.85 17.75 14.20
C ARG A 177 -19.75 16.62 13.68
N LEU A 178 -19.64 15.46 14.32
CA LEU A 178 -20.65 14.39 14.24
C LEU A 178 -21.82 14.73 15.15
N ASP A 179 -23.04 14.55 14.65
CA ASP A 179 -24.27 14.76 15.39
C ASP A 179 -24.97 13.42 15.64
N PHE A 180 -24.71 12.85 16.82
CA PHE A 180 -25.32 11.59 17.28
C PHE A 180 -26.78 11.75 17.71
N GLY A 181 -27.33 12.98 17.74
CA GLY A 181 -28.76 13.20 17.94
C GLY A 181 -29.59 12.96 16.67
N LEU A 182 -28.95 12.84 15.51
CA LEU A 182 -29.59 12.49 14.25
C LEU A 182 -29.82 10.98 14.16
N SER A 183 -30.87 10.58 13.43
CA SER A 183 -31.18 9.17 13.18
C SER A 183 -31.41 8.88 11.69
N GLY A 184 -31.24 7.61 11.31
CA GLY A 184 -31.49 7.12 9.95
C GLY A 184 -30.67 7.83 8.87
N ARG A 185 -31.34 8.28 7.81
CA ARG A 185 -30.71 8.91 6.63
C ARG A 185 -29.95 10.20 6.97
N ALA A 186 -30.46 10.99 7.91
CA ALA A 186 -29.82 12.24 8.30
C ALA A 186 -28.47 11.98 8.99
N PHE A 187 -28.42 10.95 9.84
CA PHE A 187 -27.18 10.51 10.48
C PHE A 187 -26.17 9.98 9.46
N LEU A 188 -26.58 9.08 8.55
CA LEU A 188 -25.68 8.54 7.53
C LEU A 188 -25.10 9.64 6.63
N TRP A 189 -25.91 10.65 6.28
CA TRP A 189 -25.43 11.79 5.51
C TRP A 189 -24.44 12.65 6.31
N ASN A 190 -24.71 12.92 7.59
CA ASN A 190 -23.78 13.64 8.46
C ASN A 190 -22.45 12.87 8.63
N LEU A 191 -22.52 11.57 8.89
CA LEU A 191 -21.37 10.68 9.00
C LEU A 191 -20.53 10.67 7.73
N HIS A 192 -21.14 10.42 6.57
CA HIS A 192 -20.46 10.41 5.27
C HIS A 192 -19.78 11.75 4.99
N ALA A 193 -20.48 12.87 5.26
CA ALA A 193 -19.94 14.20 5.03
C ALA A 193 -18.72 14.49 5.94
N VAL A 194 -18.79 14.14 7.22
CA VAL A 194 -17.69 14.32 8.17
C VAL A 194 -16.51 13.41 7.82
N VAL A 195 -16.74 12.10 7.72
CA VAL A 195 -15.68 11.11 7.42
C VAL A 195 -15.02 11.41 6.09
N GLY A 196 -15.81 11.73 5.05
CA GLY A 196 -15.27 12.10 3.74
C GLY A 196 -14.41 13.35 3.76
N THR A 197 -14.63 14.27 4.71
CA THR A 197 -13.78 15.46 4.87
C THR A 197 -12.53 15.20 5.68
N VAL A 198 -12.63 14.41 6.75
CA VAL A 198 -11.44 13.99 7.51
C VAL A 198 -10.50 13.20 6.61
N ALA A 199 -11.04 12.30 5.79
CA ALA A 199 -10.28 11.52 4.82
C ALA A 199 -9.91 12.28 3.54
N LEU A 200 -10.38 13.53 3.34
CA LEU A 200 -10.20 14.27 2.09
C LEU A 200 -8.73 14.38 1.68
N VAL A 201 -7.86 14.77 2.61
CA VAL A 201 -6.42 14.91 2.34
C VAL A 201 -5.82 13.57 1.94
N ALA A 202 -6.18 12.48 2.63
CA ALA A 202 -5.73 11.14 2.30
C ALA A 202 -6.22 10.71 0.90
N TYR A 203 -7.47 11.01 0.54
CA TYR A 203 -8.00 10.73 -0.80
C TYR A 203 -7.29 11.55 -1.88
N LEU A 204 -6.97 12.82 -1.64
CA LEU A 204 -6.25 13.66 -2.58
C LEU A 204 -4.82 13.14 -2.81
N VAL A 205 -4.10 12.79 -1.74
CA VAL A 205 -2.76 12.21 -1.85
C VAL A 205 -2.81 10.86 -2.55
N SER A 206 -3.71 9.96 -2.13
CA SER A 206 -3.84 8.62 -2.71
C SER A 206 -4.24 8.64 -4.18
N SER A 207 -5.17 9.53 -4.57
CA SER A 207 -5.56 9.70 -5.97
C SER A 207 -4.44 10.29 -6.80
N ALA A 208 -3.72 11.30 -6.32
CA ALA A 208 -2.57 11.87 -7.02
C ALA A 208 -1.47 10.82 -7.26
N THR A 209 -1.14 10.02 -6.25
CA THR A 209 -0.18 8.93 -6.41
C THR A 209 -0.70 7.85 -7.36
N GLY A 210 -1.99 7.48 -7.25
CA GLY A 210 -2.59 6.48 -8.13
C GLY A 210 -2.58 6.90 -9.59
N ILE A 211 -2.85 8.17 -9.88
CA ILE A 211 -2.78 8.74 -11.23
C ILE A 211 -1.33 8.72 -11.75
N TYR A 212 -0.38 9.18 -10.93
CA TYR A 212 1.04 9.23 -11.29
C TYR A 212 1.64 7.85 -11.62
N TRP A 213 1.21 6.80 -10.93
CA TRP A 213 1.69 5.44 -11.17
C TRP A 213 0.86 4.66 -12.21
N GLY A 214 -0.39 5.08 -12.43
CA GLY A 214 -1.33 4.46 -13.35
C GLY A 214 -1.04 4.75 -14.82
N PHE A 215 -0.52 5.95 -15.12
CA PHE A 215 -0.16 6.41 -16.46
C PHE A 215 1.35 6.67 -16.53
#